data_AF-A0A7S3IDV1-F1
#
_entry.id   AF-A0A7S3IDV1-F1
#
_cell.length_a   1.000
_cell.length_b   1.000
_cell.length_c   1.000
_cell.angle_alpha   90.00
_cell.angle_beta   90.00
_cell.angle_gamma   90.00
#
_symmetry.space_group_name_H-M   'P 1'
#
loop_
_entity.id
_entity.type
_entity.pdbx_description
1 polymer ?
#
loop_
_entity_poly.entity_id
_entity_poly.type
_entity_poly.pdbx_seq_one_letter_code
_entity_poly.pdbx_strand_id
1 'polypeptide(L)'
;MTPGTHITPHNGPTGKKLRVHLPLVGTKGARMRVGDELRHLEEGKCIIFDDSYNHEAWHDGEVTRINLILDFWHPNLSDAEVKFFSMILKSKLKGEKLLSDKFDNQ
;
A
#
# COMPACT_ATOMS: atom_id res chain seq x y z
N MET A 1 -10.37 -6.35 4.82
CA MET A 1 -9.76 -6.71 6.12
C MET A 1 -10.89 -7.18 7.02
N THR A 2 -10.91 -8.47 7.36
CA THR A 2 -11.98 -9.09 8.16
C THR A 2 -11.84 -8.72 9.65
N PRO A 3 -12.92 -8.77 10.43
CA PRO A 3 -12.89 -8.55 11.89
C PRO A 3 -11.76 -9.27 12.60
N GLY A 4 -11.13 -8.61 13.57
CA GLY A 4 -10.05 -9.15 14.40
C GLY A 4 -8.68 -9.23 13.70
N THR A 5 -8.56 -8.71 12.46
CA THR A 5 -7.28 -8.72 11.76
C THR A 5 -6.30 -7.72 12.39
N HIS A 6 -5.10 -8.20 12.68
CA HIS A 6 -3.94 -7.37 13.00
C HIS A 6 -2.84 -7.63 11.96
N ILE A 7 -2.48 -6.60 11.21
CA ILE A 7 -1.30 -6.60 10.35
C ILE A 7 -0.13 -6.15 11.19
N THR A 8 0.82 -7.06 11.44
CA THR A 8 1.98 -6.82 12.31
C THR A 8 2.88 -5.70 11.80
N PRO A 9 3.71 -5.09 12.67
CA PRO A 9 4.70 -4.10 12.28
C PRO A 9 5.57 -4.56 11.10
N HIS A 10 5.62 -3.74 10.06
CA HIS A 10 6.46 -3.98 8.89
C HIS A 10 6.82 -2.68 8.19
N ASN A 11 7.69 -2.78 7.19
CA ASN A 11 8.10 -1.67 6.34
C ASN A 11 7.84 -2.04 4.88
N GLY A 12 7.40 -1.06 4.11
CA GLY A 12 7.35 -1.13 2.66
C GLY A 12 8.76 -1.22 2.08
N PRO A 13 8.91 -1.76 0.86
CA PRO A 13 10.21 -2.06 0.29
C PRO A 13 10.98 -0.82 -0.20
N THR A 14 10.34 0.35 -0.27
CA THR A 14 10.95 1.54 -0.88
C THR A 14 10.26 2.84 -0.47
N GLY A 15 11.05 3.88 -0.21
CA GLY A 15 10.57 5.26 -0.01
C GLY A 15 10.38 6.06 -1.31
N LYS A 16 10.34 5.40 -2.48
CA LYS A 16 10.15 6.06 -3.78
C LYS A 16 8.69 6.44 -4.05
N LYS A 17 7.77 6.01 -3.20
CA LYS A 17 6.33 6.22 -3.36
C LYS A 17 5.71 6.66 -2.05
N LEU A 18 4.58 7.34 -2.17
CA LEU A 18 3.64 7.50 -1.07
C LEU A 18 2.42 6.61 -1.34
N ARG A 19 1.78 6.19 -0.26
CA ARG A 19 0.59 5.33 -0.28
C ARG A 19 -0.61 6.09 0.24
N VAL A 20 -1.70 6.03 -0.52
CA VAL A 20 -3.04 6.47 -0.09
C VAL A 20 -3.83 5.26 0.37
N HIS A 21 -4.43 5.38 1.55
CA HIS A 21 -5.55 4.57 1.98
C HIS A 21 -6.82 5.41 1.94
N LEU A 22 -7.79 4.99 1.13
CA LEU A 22 -9.15 5.52 1.13
C LEU A 22 -10.12 4.43 1.63
N PRO A 23 -10.51 4.47 2.90
CA PRO A 23 -11.47 3.53 3.45
C PRO A 23 -12.84 3.76 2.81
N LEU A 24 -13.42 2.71 2.24
CA LEU A 24 -14.71 2.78 1.57
C LEU A 24 -15.86 2.43 2.53
N VAL A 25 -15.70 1.37 3.32
CA VAL A 25 -16.68 0.91 4.31
C VAL A 25 -15.99 0.15 5.46
N GLY A 26 -16.68 0.02 6.59
CA GLY A 26 -16.31 -0.85 7.71
C GLY A 26 -15.19 -0.30 8.57
N THR A 27 -15.15 1.02 8.79
CA THR A 27 -14.03 1.67 9.52
C THR A 27 -14.15 1.69 11.03
N LYS A 28 -15.31 1.35 11.60
CA LYS A 28 -15.50 1.28 13.05
C LYS A 28 -14.47 0.32 13.66
N GLY A 29 -13.64 0.82 14.59
CA GLY A 29 -12.57 0.04 15.22
C GLY A 29 -11.30 -0.15 14.38
N ALA A 30 -11.21 0.46 13.19
CA ALA A 30 -10.03 0.41 12.34
C ALA A 30 -9.04 1.52 12.69
N ARG A 31 -7.79 1.15 12.93
CA ARG A 31 -6.70 2.09 13.21
C ARG A 31 -5.39 1.63 12.56
N MET A 32 -4.48 2.56 12.35
CA MET A 32 -3.14 2.29 11.83
C MET A 32 -2.11 3.16 12.53
N ARG A 33 -0.89 2.64 12.70
CA ARG A 33 0.27 3.40 13.16
C ARG A 33 1.27 3.53 12.02
N VAL A 34 1.87 4.71 11.87
CA VAL A 34 3.01 4.95 10.98
C VAL A 34 4.06 5.74 11.75
N GLY A 35 5.26 5.17 11.92
CA GLY A 35 6.23 5.71 12.87
C GLY A 35 5.62 5.81 14.26
N ASP A 36 5.64 6.99 14.88
CA ASP A 36 5.07 7.19 16.21
C ASP A 36 3.62 7.71 16.20
N GLU A 37 3.03 7.89 15.00
CA GLU A 37 1.69 8.44 14.86
C GLU A 37 0.63 7.35 14.71
N LEU A 38 -0.35 7.34 15.62
CA LEU A 38 -1.56 6.51 15.54
C LEU A 38 -2.72 7.30 14.93
N ARG A 39 -3.39 6.73 13.93
CA ARG A 39 -4.56 7.31 13.26
C ARG A 39 -5.71 6.31 13.21
N HIS A 40 -6.91 6.80 13.49
CA HIS A 40 -8.15 6.05 13.23
C HIS A 40 -8.58 6.27 11.79
N LEU A 41 -9.09 5.23 11.15
CA LEU A 41 -9.57 5.32 9.77
C LEU A 41 -11.02 5.82 9.77
N GLU A 42 -11.36 6.63 8.78
CA GLU A 42 -12.71 7.16 8.59
C GLU A 42 -13.16 6.91 7.15
N GLU A 43 -14.43 6.55 6.96
CA GLU A 43 -14.99 6.31 5.63
C GLU A 43 -14.96 7.59 4.79
N GLY A 44 -14.52 7.45 3.53
CA GLY A 44 -14.42 8.56 2.59
C GLY A 44 -13.28 9.53 2.84
N LYS A 45 -12.47 9.35 3.89
CA LYS A 45 -11.32 10.22 4.20
C LYS A 45 -10.01 9.53 3.88
N CYS A 46 -9.24 10.15 2.98
CA CYS A 46 -7.91 9.65 2.63
C CYS A 46 -6.92 9.84 3.79
N ILE A 47 -6.09 8.81 4.01
CA ILE A 47 -4.82 8.94 4.72
C ILE A 47 -3.71 8.72 3.71
N ILE A 48 -2.73 9.61 3.71
CA ILE A 48 -1.54 9.53 2.85
C ILE A 48 -0.34 9.38 3.77
N PHE A 49 0.50 8.38 3.51
CA PHE A 49 1.68 8.12 4.31
C PHE A 49 2.79 7.49 3.46
N ASP A 50 4.03 7.59 3.93
CA ASP A 50 5.16 6.86 3.38
C ASP A 50 5.19 5.47 4.01
N ASP A 51 4.86 4.42 3.23
CA ASP A 51 4.83 3.06 3.74
C ASP A 51 6.23 2.47 3.96
N SER A 52 7.32 3.16 3.57
CA SER A 52 8.68 2.73 3.93
C SER A 52 8.99 2.88 5.42
N TYR A 53 8.25 3.72 6.14
CA TYR A 53 8.30 3.81 7.59
C TYR A 53 7.66 2.58 8.24
N ASN A 54 8.07 2.26 9.46
CA ASN A 54 7.48 1.15 10.18
C ASN A 54 6.01 1.43 10.45
N HIS A 55 5.14 0.52 10.04
CA HIS A 55 3.70 0.68 10.15
C HIS A 55 3.00 -0.65 10.46
N GLU A 56 1.82 -0.53 11.05
CA GLU A 56 0.93 -1.64 11.42
C GLU A 56 -0.52 -1.19 11.39
N ALA A 57 -1.46 -2.14 11.31
CA ALA A 57 -2.88 -1.83 11.22
C ALA A 57 -3.74 -2.85 11.97
N TRP A 58 -4.79 -2.36 12.62
CA TRP A 58 -5.76 -3.16 13.36
C TRP A 58 -7.16 -2.95 12.80
N HIS A 59 -7.98 -3.99 12.91
CA HIS A 59 -9.42 -3.92 12.67
C HIS A 59 -10.18 -4.67 13.75
N ASP A 60 -10.51 -3.94 14.82
CA ASP A 60 -11.27 -4.46 15.96
C ASP A 60 -12.80 -4.37 15.72
N GLY A 61 -13.22 -3.99 14.51
CA GLY A 61 -14.63 -3.87 14.12
C GLY A 61 -15.28 -5.20 13.73
N GLU A 62 -16.61 -5.22 13.69
CA GLU A 62 -17.41 -6.42 13.42
C GLU A 62 -17.76 -6.63 11.93
N VAL A 63 -17.57 -5.61 11.10
CA VAL A 63 -17.88 -5.64 9.67
C VAL A 63 -16.58 -5.62 8.87
N THR A 64 -16.49 -6.40 7.79
CA THR A 64 -15.32 -6.39 6.90
C THR A 64 -15.04 -4.98 6.37
N ARG A 65 -13.82 -4.49 6.61
CA ARG A 65 -13.34 -3.21 6.08
C ARG A 65 -12.87 -3.35 4.64
N ILE A 66 -13.36 -2.49 3.76
CA ILE A 66 -12.87 -2.36 2.38
C ILE A 66 -12.11 -1.04 2.25
N ASN A 67 -10.91 -1.10 1.67
CA ASN A 67 -10.02 0.03 1.52
C ASN A 67 -9.49 0.07 0.09
N LEU A 68 -9.58 1.23 -0.57
CA LEU A 68 -8.89 1.47 -1.83
C LEU A 68 -7.46 1.91 -1.52
N ILE A 69 -6.49 1.25 -2.16
CA ILE A 69 -5.07 1.59 -2.03
C ILE A 69 -4.57 2.12 -3.36
N LEU A 70 -3.93 3.29 -3.31
CA LEU A 70 -3.30 3.93 -4.46
C LEU A 70 -1.86 4.27 -4.08
N ASP A 71 -0.92 3.97 -4.96
CA ASP A 71 0.49 4.34 -4.80
C ASP A 71 0.83 5.40 -5.86
N PHE A 72 1.57 6.44 -5.45
CA PHE A 72 2.07 7.47 -6.37
C PHE A 72 3.53 7.83 -6.06
N TRP A 73 4.25 8.33 -7.06
CA TRP A 73 5.67 8.68 -6.91
C TRP A 73 5.86 9.72 -5.80
N HIS A 74 6.91 9.52 -5.00
CA HIS A 74 7.26 10.48 -3.96
C HIS A 74 7.55 11.85 -4.61
N PRO A 75 6.98 12.96 -4.10
CA PRO A 75 7.04 14.26 -4.77
C PRO A 75 8.45 14.84 -4.91
N ASN A 76 9.40 14.38 -4.10
CA ASN A 76 10.80 14.78 -4.19
C ASN A 76 11.61 14.05 -5.29
N LEU A 77 11.01 13.10 -6.02
CA LEU A 77 11.69 12.48 -7.16
C LEU A 77 11.66 13.42 -8.35
N SER A 78 12.81 13.56 -9.01
CA SER A 78 12.91 14.24 -10.30
C SER A 78 12.24 13.44 -11.41
N ASP A 79 11.86 14.12 -12.50
CA ASP A 79 11.30 13.47 -13.69
C ASP A 79 12.23 12.40 -14.28
N ALA A 80 13.55 12.62 -14.20
CA ALA A 80 14.54 11.66 -14.65
C ALA A 80 14.52 10.38 -13.79
N GLU A 81 14.42 10.52 -12.47
CA GLU A 81 14.29 9.39 -11.55
C GLU A 81 12.96 8.65 -11.73
N VAL A 82 11.85 9.38 -11.87
CA VAL A 82 10.54 8.80 -12.17
C VAL A 82 10.58 8.01 -13.47
N LYS A 83 11.18 8.55 -14.53
CA LYS A 83 11.34 7.87 -15.82
C LYS A 83 12.20 6.62 -15.69
N PHE A 84 13.32 6.71 -14.96
CA PHE A 84 14.19 5.57 -14.70
C PHE A 84 13.47 4.45 -13.95
N PHE A 85 12.82 4.74 -12.82
CA PHE A 85 12.10 3.72 -12.05
C PHE A 85 10.90 3.15 -12.81
N SER A 86 10.19 3.98 -13.58
CA SER A 86 9.12 3.52 -14.47
C SER A 86 9.63 2.54 -15.53
N MET A 87 10.82 2.78 -16.08
CA MET A 87 11.46 1.84 -17.01
C MET A 87 11.79 0.50 -16.32
N ILE A 88 12.38 0.54 -15.12
CA ILE A 88 12.69 -0.67 -14.35
C ILE A 88 11.43 -1.47 -14.03
N LEU A 89 10.35 -0.81 -13.61
CA LEU A 89 9.07 -1.46 -13.30
C LEU A 89 8.48 -2.17 -14.53
N LYS A 90 8.45 -1.49 -15.69
CA LYS A 90 7.98 -2.08 -16.95
C LYS A 90 8.80 -3.31 -17.35
N SER A 91 10.12 -3.25 -17.17
CA SER A 91 11.01 -4.37 -17.49
C SER A 91 10.75 -5.58 -16.59
N LYS A 92 10.52 -5.37 -15.28
CA LYS A 92 10.15 -6.46 -14.35
C LYS A 92 8.84 -7.14 -14.74
N LEU A 93 7.78 -6.35 -14.98
CA LEU A 93 6.48 -6.87 -15.40
C LEU A 93 6.56 -7.67 -16.71
N LYS A 94 7.36 -7.20 -17.67
CA LYS A 94 7.59 -7.94 -18.92
C LYS A 94 8.30 -9.26 -18.65
N GLY A 95 9.29 -9.29 -17.77
CA GLY A 95 9.99 -10.50 -17.35
C GLY A 95 9.07 -11.52 -16.68
N GLU A 96 8.25 -11.07 -15.73
CA GLU A 96 7.27 -11.90 -15.02
C GLU A 96 6.23 -12.50 -15.99
N LYS A 97 5.72 -11.70 -16.93
CA LYS A 97 4.81 -12.18 -17.97
C LYS A 97 5.46 -13.28 -18.82
N LEU A 98 6.69 -13.07 -19.28
CA LEU A 98 7.42 -14.06 -20.07
C LEU A 98 7.67 -15.37 -19.30
N LEU A 99 7.85 -15.30 -17.99
CA LEU A 99 7.97 -16.48 -17.14
C LEU A 99 6.62 -17.21 -17.04
N SER A 100 5.54 -16.48 -16.73
CA SER A 100 4.17 -17.05 -16.68
C SER A 100 3.81 -17.77 -17.99
N ASP A 101 4.01 -17.10 -19.12
CA ASP A 101 3.70 -17.65 -20.46
C ASP A 101 4.51 -18.93 -20.76
N LYS A 102 5.70 -19.12 -20.16
CA LYS A 102 6.50 -20.34 -20.31
C LYS A 102 6.08 -21.47 -19.38
N PHE A 103 5.51 -21.17 -18.22
CA PHE A 103 4.96 -22.17 -17.30
C PHE A 103 3.62 -22.70 -17.78
N ASP A 104 2.78 -21.85 -18.39
CA ASP A 104 1.47 -22.25 -18.92
C ASP A 104 1.56 -23.07 -20.23
N ASN A 105 2.71 -23.03 -20.91
CA ASN A 105 2.98 -23.76 -22.15
C ASN A 105 3.86 -25.03 -21.94
N GLN A 106 4.00 -25.50 -20.71
CA GLN A 106 4.61 -26.79 -20.34
C GLN A 106 3.56 -27.72 -19.72
#